data_AF-A0A392SKG0-F1
#
_entry.id   AF-A0A392SKG0-F1
#
_cell.length_a   1.000
_cell.length_b   1.000
_cell.length_c   1.000
_cell.angle_alpha   90.00
_cell.angle_beta   90.00
_cell.angle_gamma   90.00
#
_symmetry.space_group_name_H-M   'P 1'
#
loop_
_entity.id
_entity.type
_entity.pdbx_description
1 polymer ?
#
loop_
_entity_poly.entity_id
_entity_poly.type
_entity_poly.pdbx_seq_one_letter_code
_entity_poly.pdbx_strand_id
1 'polypeptide(L)' 'VCIVGVGADCAKKRTRVKMDNWYPVWDEEFEFQLTVPELALLRLEVKDKDQTTDDFAGQTCLPVSELRCGFR' A
#
# COMPACT_ATOMS: atom_id res chain seq x y z
N VAL A 1 -0.46 2.03 -1.37
CA VAL A 1 -0.93 0.64 -1.22
C VAL A 1 -1.29 0.07 -2.57
N CYS A 2 -0.79 -1.09 -2.95
CA CYS A 2 -1.03 -1.69 -4.25
C CYS A 2 -1.22 -3.19 -4.12
N ILE A 3 -2.21 -3.74 -4.81
CA ILE A 3 -2.30 -5.16 -5.10
C ILE A 3 -1.63 -5.41 -6.45
N VAL A 4 -0.77 -6.42 -6.51
CA VAL A 4 -0.11 -6.88 -7.73
C VAL A 4 -0.44 -8.36 -7.89
N GLY A 5 -0.92 -8.78 -9.05
CA GLY A 5 -1.28 -10.17 -9.29
C GLY A 5 -1.85 -10.34 -10.69
N VAL A 6 -2.91 -11.13 -10.83
CA VAL A 6 -3.67 -11.20 -12.07
C VAL A 6 -4.22 -9.81 -12.45
N GLY A 7 -4.43 -9.57 -13.74
CA GLY A 7 -4.84 -8.25 -14.24
C GLY A 7 -6.13 -7.71 -13.61
N ALA A 8 -7.06 -8.60 -13.27
CA ALA A 8 -8.33 -8.25 -12.61
C ALA A 8 -8.16 -7.76 -11.16
N ASP A 9 -7.10 -8.19 -10.47
CA ASP A 9 -6.87 -7.88 -9.06
C ASP A 9 -5.89 -6.71 -8.87
N CYS A 10 -5.19 -6.32 -9.93
CA CYS A 10 -4.25 -5.21 -9.90
C CYS A 10 -4.94 -3.89 -9.56
N ALA A 11 -4.64 -3.32 -8.40
CA ALA A 11 -5.24 -2.09 -7.92
C ALA A 11 -4.23 -1.24 -7.15
N LYS A 12 -4.28 0.09 -7.30
CA LYS A 12 -3.42 1.03 -6.58
C LYS A 12 -4.25 2.11 -5.89
N LYS A 13 -4.01 2.28 -4.59
CA LYS A 13 -4.60 3.33 -3.75
C LYS A 13 -3.49 4.09 -3.00
N ARG A 14 -3.74 5.36 -2.69
CA ARG A 14 -2.80 6.25 -1.98
C ARG A 14 -3.54 6.93 -0.83
N THR A 15 -2.87 7.09 0.29
CA THR A 15 -3.34 7.91 1.40
C THR A 15 -3.19 9.39 1.09
N ARG A 16 -3.79 10.23 1.93
CA ARG A 16 -3.50 11.67 1.94
C ARG A 16 -2.05 11.92 2.38
N VAL A 17 -1.47 12.98 1.85
CA VAL A 17 -0.15 13.42 2.29
C VAL A 17 -0.28 14.10 3.66
N LYS A 18 0.63 13.77 4.58
CA LYS A 18 0.80 14.48 5.86
C LYS A 18 2.09 15.28 5.76
N MET A 19 1.99 16.60 5.58
CA MET A 19 3.14 17.48 5.43
C MET A 19 3.81 17.73 6.79
N ASP A 20 5.14 17.82 6.80
CA ASP A 20 5.97 18.21 7.94
C ASP A 20 5.65 17.42 9.24
N ASN A 21 5.56 16.09 9.12
CA ASN A 21 5.26 15.21 10.24
C ASN A 21 6.19 13.99 10.28
N TRP A 22 6.97 13.89 11.36
CA TRP A 22 7.88 12.78 11.63
C TRP A 22 7.18 11.48 12.02
N TYR A 23 5.95 11.56 12.56
CA TYR A 23 5.15 10.42 13.00
C TYR A 23 3.74 10.51 12.38
N PRO A 24 3.63 10.32 11.06
CA PRO A 24 2.35 10.45 10.37
C PRO A 24 1.36 9.37 10.82
N VAL A 25 0.17 9.82 11.22
CA VAL A 25 -0.99 8.95 11.43
C VAL A 25 -2.00 9.24 10.33
N TRP A 26 -2.24 8.25 9.47
CA TRP A 26 -3.19 8.37 8.36
C TRP A 26 -4.62 8.05 8.76
N ASP A 27 -4.82 6.95 9.49
CA ASP A 27 -6.15 6.44 9.86
C ASP A 27 -7.07 6.30 8.62
N GLU A 28 -6.52 5.74 7.55
CA GLU A 28 -7.21 5.52 6.27
C GLU A 28 -7.30 4.02 5.99
N GLU A 29 -8.51 3.57 5.64
CA GLU A 29 -8.79 2.17 5.31
C GLU A 29 -8.96 1.98 3.80
N PHE A 30 -8.48 0.85 3.30
CA PHE A 30 -8.61 0.48 1.90
C PHE A 30 -9.13 -0.95 1.78
N GLU A 31 -10.23 -1.11 1.05
CA GLU A 31 -10.76 -2.43 0.69
C GLU A 31 -10.32 -2.82 -0.73
N PHE A 32 -9.95 -4.08 -0.94
CA PHE A 32 -9.60 -4.64 -2.23
C PHE A 32 -10.34 -5.97 -2.42
N GLN A 33 -11.08 -6.08 -3.53
CA GLN A 33 -11.75 -7.31 -3.91
C GLN A 33 -10.80 -8.13 -4.78
N LEU A 34 -10.52 -9.37 -4.40
CA LEU A 34 -9.55 -10.24 -5.07
C LEU A 34 -10.25 -11.46 -5.66
N THR A 35 -9.97 -11.74 -6.93
CA THR A 35 -10.48 -12.90 -7.66
C THR A 35 -9.57 -14.11 -7.49
N VAL A 36 -8.25 -13.92 -7.42
CA VAL A 36 -7.25 -14.98 -7.28
C VAL A 36 -6.21 -14.60 -6.20
N PRO A 37 -6.58 -14.66 -4.91
CA PRO A 37 -5.73 -14.19 -3.80
C PRO A 37 -4.37 -14.89 -3.70
N GLU A 38 -4.27 -16.14 -4.14
CA GLU A 38 -3.04 -16.94 -4.11
C GLU A 38 -1.94 -16.44 -5.05
N LEU A 39 -2.31 -15.64 -6.07
CA LEU A 39 -1.37 -14.98 -6.97
C LEU A 39 -1.22 -13.48 -6.66
N ALA A 40 -1.84 -12.99 -5.58
CA ALA A 40 -1.84 -11.59 -5.21
C ALA A 40 -0.75 -11.26 -4.17
N LEU A 41 -0.07 -10.15 -4.40
CA LEU A 41 0.91 -9.54 -3.50
C LEU A 41 0.39 -8.17 -3.05
N LEU A 42 0.45 -7.92 -1.74
CA LEU A 42 0.27 -6.60 -1.16
C LEU A 42 1.60 -5.85 -1.15
N ARG A 43 1.69 -4.78 -1.93
CA ARG A 43 2.81 -3.84 -1.93
C ARG A 43 2.45 -2.55 -1.19
N LEU A 44 3.17 -2.29 -0.11
CA LEU A 44 3.14 -1.02 0.60
C LEU A 44 4.37 -0.21 0.20
N GLU A 45 4.15 0.99 -0.32
CA GLU A 45 5.21 1.92 -0.75
C GLU A 45 4.95 3.25 -0.06
N VAL A 46 5.97 3.80 0.57
CA VAL A 46 5.96 5.10 1.23
C VAL A 46 6.81 6.05 0.40
N LYS A 47 6.26 7.24 0.18
CA LYS A 47 6.95 8.33 -0.51
C LYS A 47 6.91 9.59 0.31
N ASP A 48 8.01 10.33 0.29
CA ASP A 48 8.04 11.70 0.77
C ASP A 48 7.50 12.62 -0.33
N LYS A 49 6.66 13.58 0.05
CA LYS A 49 6.00 14.45 -0.90
C LYS A 49 6.83 15.71 -1.10
N ASP A 50 7.47 15.81 -2.26
CA ASP A 50 8.13 17.04 -2.72
C ASP A 50 7.27 17.79 -3.77
N GLN A 51 7.65 19.04 -4.01
CA GLN A 51 7.09 19.92 -5.04
C GLN A 51 7.37 19.42 -6.45
N THR A 52 8.52 18.78 -6.68
CA THR A 52 8.91 18.33 -8.02
C THR A 52 8.62 16.85 -8.24
N THR A 53 9.28 15.97 -7.48
CA THR A 53 9.14 14.51 -7.60
C THR A 53 9.06 13.90 -6.22
N ASP A 54 8.01 13.11 -5.97
CA ASP A 54 7.87 12.38 -4.71
C ASP A 54 9.04 11.38 -4.54
N ASP A 55 9.85 11.58 -3.50
CA ASP A 55 11.00 10.74 -3.19
C ASP A 55 10.57 9.41 -2.60
N PHE A 56 11.31 8.36 -2.93
CA PHE A 56 11.06 7.03 -2.39
C PHE A 56 11.61 6.93 -0.96
N ALA A 57 10.74 6.65 0.01
CA ALA A 57 11.12 6.52 1.42
C ALA A 57 11.27 5.05 1.87
N GLY A 58 10.52 4.13 1.25
CA GLY A 58 10.61 2.71 1.58
C GLY A 58 9.47 1.89 1.00
N GLN A 59 9.63 0.57 1.03
CA GLN A 59 8.64 -0.36 0.49
C GLN A 59 8.73 -1.74 1.15
N THR A 60 7.59 -2.42 1.23
CA THR A 60 7.49 -3.86 1.54
C THR A 60 6.46 -4.55 0.63
N CYS A 61 6.69 -5.82 0.35
CA CYS A 61 5.86 -6.67 -0.52
C CYS A 61 5.61 -7.97 0.22
N LEU A 62 4.33 -8.31 0.43
CA LEU A 62 3.92 -9.49 1.16
C LEU A 62 2.90 -10.28 0.34
N PRO A 63 3.01 -11.61 0.24
CA PRO A 63 1.95 -12.44 -0.32
C PRO A 63 0.66 -12.27 0.48
N VAL A 64 -0.48 -12.10 -0.20
CA VAL A 64 -1.77 -11.93 0.47
C VAL A 64 -2.11 -13.17 1.31
N SER A 65 -1.72 -14.35 0.85
CA SER A 65 -1.89 -15.63 1.55
C SER A 65 -1.15 -15.71 2.89
N GLU A 66 -0.11 -14.91 3.11
CA GLU A 66 0.70 -14.92 4.33
C GLU A 66 0.30 -13.79 5.31
N LEU A 67 -0.62 -12.91 4.90
CA LEU A 67 -1.09 -11.84 5.75
C LEU A 67 -1.88 -12.41 6.93
N ARG A 68 -1.55 -11.95 8.13
CA ARG A 68 -2.26 -12.31 9.36
C ARG A 68 -3.17 -11.15 9.77
N CYS A 69 -4.38 -11.43 10.24
CA CYS A 69 -5.41 -10.42 10.57
C CYS A 69 -5.20 -9.67 11.90
N GLY A 70 -5.65 -8.42 11.99
CA GLY A 70 -5.56 -7.56 13.19
C GLY A 70 -4.41 -6.55 13.12
N PHE A 71 -4.08 -5.91 14.24
CA PHE A 71 -2.98 -4.94 14.32
C PHE A 71 -1.62 -5.62 14.12
N ARG A 72 -0.77 -5.03 13.29
CA ARG A 72 0.55 -5.55 12.92
C ARG A 72 1.61 -4.47 13.07
#